data_AF-A0A1U9KRF7-F1
#
_entry.id   AF-A0A1U9KRF7-F1
#
_cell.length_a   1.000
_cell.length_b   1.000
_cell.length_c   1.000
_cell.angle_alpha   90.00
_cell.angle_beta   90.00
_cell.angle_gamma   90.00
#
_symmetry.space_group_name_H-M   'P 1'
#
loop_
_entity.id
_entity.type
_entity.pdbx_description
1 polymer ?
#
loop_
_entity_poly.entity_id
_entity_poly.type
_entity_poly.pdbx_seq_one_letter_code
_entity_poly.pdbx_strand_id
1 'polypeptide(L)'
;MSAPAATGVSIREFARLAGCDDKQVRRAIEKGRIQRFSDGSIDPAQVDGDWRRATRRGADNRADNLVKRSADKPKVSAPAKRRKVSAPAKDETPAEAAERIVKEAGGDLLPLNAAICLKENFAARLKQLEYDQKAGKVVDVALIAKKVGEEYARVRTRLLAIPAEQAPTLHRFKTVTELQDRLLNLIIRALEELTADGDAAS
;
A
#
# COMPACT_ATOMS: atom_id res chain seq x y z
N MET A 1 -10.56 62.67 4.80
CA MET A 1 -10.84 61.59 3.84
C MET A 1 -11.32 60.40 4.64
N SER A 2 -12.62 60.15 4.60
CA SER A 2 -13.32 59.16 5.44
C SER A 2 -12.98 57.73 4.99
N ALA A 3 -12.54 56.87 5.92
CA ALA A 3 -12.36 55.45 5.64
C ALA A 3 -13.75 54.78 5.52
N PRO A 4 -14.01 53.95 4.49
CA PRO A 4 -15.26 53.21 4.43
C PRO A 4 -15.30 52.23 5.61
N ALA A 5 -16.45 52.18 6.30
CA ALA A 5 -16.70 51.23 7.36
C ALA A 5 -16.58 49.81 6.80
N ALA A 6 -15.45 49.15 7.05
CA ALA A 6 -15.25 47.76 6.69
C ALA A 6 -16.19 46.92 7.57
N THR A 7 -17.30 46.48 7.00
CA THR A 7 -18.21 45.51 7.60
C THR A 7 -17.41 44.24 7.85
N GLY A 8 -16.90 44.08 9.06
CA GLY A 8 -16.13 42.90 9.43
C GLY A 8 -17.01 41.66 9.33
N VAL A 9 -16.63 40.71 8.47
CA VAL A 9 -17.38 39.46 8.26
C VAL A 9 -16.96 38.39 9.28
N SER A 10 -17.89 37.49 9.59
CA SER A 10 -17.59 36.33 10.43
C SER A 10 -16.68 35.33 9.70
N ILE A 11 -15.98 34.46 10.43
CA ILE A 11 -15.07 33.44 9.86
C ILE A 11 -15.80 32.55 8.83
N ARG A 12 -17.06 32.19 9.12
CA ARG A 12 -17.89 31.34 8.25
C ARG A 12 -18.27 32.03 6.95
N GLU A 13 -18.55 33.33 7.02
CA GLU A 13 -18.91 34.13 5.87
C GLU A 13 -17.68 34.43 5.00
N PHE A 14 -16.54 34.71 5.63
CA PHE A 14 -15.25 34.80 4.96
C PHE A 14 -14.87 33.49 4.25
N ALA A 15 -15.12 32.34 4.89
CA ALA A 15 -14.88 31.02 4.30
C ALA A 15 -15.80 30.78 3.08
N ARG A 16 -17.06 31.21 3.14
CA ARG A 16 -18.01 31.12 2.03
C ARG A 16 -17.59 32.02 0.85
N LEU A 17 -17.21 33.27 1.12
CA LEU A 17 -16.72 34.21 0.11
C LEU A 17 -15.45 33.71 -0.57
N ALA A 18 -14.55 33.10 0.21
CA ALA A 18 -13.30 32.57 -0.31
C ALA A 18 -13.45 31.14 -0.91
N GLY A 19 -14.61 30.49 -0.80
CA GLY A 19 -14.85 29.12 -1.30
C GLY A 19 -13.99 28.04 -0.61
N CYS A 20 -13.78 28.15 0.71
CA CYS A 20 -13.01 27.16 1.48
C CYS A 20 -13.70 26.73 2.79
N ASP A 21 -13.13 25.74 3.48
CA ASP A 21 -13.62 25.31 4.80
C ASP A 21 -13.18 26.29 5.90
N ASP A 22 -14.05 26.51 6.90
CA ASP A 22 -13.82 27.38 8.07
C ASP A 22 -12.52 27.00 8.81
N LYS A 23 -12.17 25.70 8.81
CA LYS A 23 -10.91 25.19 9.38
C LYS A 23 -9.66 25.73 8.67
N GLN A 24 -9.72 25.97 7.36
CA GLN A 24 -8.59 26.52 6.61
C GLN A 24 -8.36 27.99 6.97
N VAL A 25 -9.45 28.75 7.14
CA VAL A 25 -9.41 30.15 7.60
C VAL A 25 -8.83 30.24 9.01
N ARG A 26 -9.29 29.40 9.96
CA ARG A 26 -8.74 29.35 11.32
C ARG A 26 -7.24 29.04 11.36
N ARG A 27 -6.79 28.08 10.54
CA ARG A 27 -5.35 27.76 10.40
C ARG A 27 -4.54 28.88 9.78
N ALA A 28 -5.14 29.69 8.89
CA ALA A 28 -4.46 30.83 8.30
C ALA A 28 -4.34 32.00 9.29
N ILE A 29 -5.37 32.21 10.14
CA ILE A 29 -5.35 33.13 11.28
C ILE A 29 -4.28 32.72 12.29
N GLU A 30 -4.23 31.45 12.69
CA GLU A 30 -3.23 30.91 13.64
C GLU A 30 -1.79 31.07 13.12
N LYS A 31 -1.61 31.02 11.79
CA LYS A 31 -0.32 31.25 11.12
C LYS A 31 -0.04 32.72 10.81
N GLY A 32 -0.90 33.64 11.25
CA GLY A 32 -0.75 35.08 11.06
C GLY A 32 -0.88 35.57 9.62
N ARG A 33 -1.49 34.78 8.71
CA ARG A 33 -1.65 35.14 7.28
C ARG A 33 -2.92 35.93 6.98
N ILE A 34 -3.90 35.90 7.87
CA ILE A 34 -5.14 36.68 7.82
C ILE A 34 -5.17 37.50 9.11
N GLN A 35 -5.35 38.81 8.99
CA GLN A 35 -5.43 39.71 10.13
C GLN A 35 -6.88 39.86 10.58
N ARG A 36 -7.12 39.72 11.89
CA ARG A 36 -8.43 39.98 12.50
C ARG A 36 -8.48 41.38 13.08
N PHE A 37 -9.64 42.00 13.06
CA PHE A 37 -9.89 43.21 13.83
C PHE A 37 -9.90 42.90 15.33
N SER A 38 -9.76 43.93 16.16
CA SER A 38 -9.81 43.82 17.63
C SER A 38 -11.13 43.24 18.16
N ASP A 39 -12.22 43.40 17.39
CA ASP A 39 -13.55 42.85 17.68
C ASP A 39 -13.73 41.39 17.19
N GLY A 40 -12.67 40.78 16.65
CA GLY A 40 -12.67 39.38 16.21
C GLY A 40 -13.29 39.13 14.83
N SER A 41 -13.78 40.14 14.13
CA SER A 41 -14.23 40.06 12.73
C SER A 41 -13.05 40.08 11.74
N ILE A 42 -13.30 39.64 10.50
CA ILE A 42 -12.29 39.59 9.41
C ILE A 42 -12.68 40.60 8.33
N ASP A 43 -11.68 41.28 7.76
CA ASP A 43 -11.88 42.15 6.61
C ASP A 43 -12.18 41.31 5.34
N PRO A 44 -13.36 41.48 4.69
CA PRO A 44 -13.69 40.76 3.47
C PRO A 44 -12.73 41.07 2.31
N ALA A 45 -12.01 42.21 2.32
CA ALA A 45 -11.01 42.52 1.30
C ALA A 45 -9.79 41.59 1.33
N GLN A 46 -9.55 40.86 2.43
CA GLN A 46 -8.47 39.90 2.53
C GLN A 46 -8.74 38.58 1.77
N VAL A 47 -9.94 38.38 1.24
CA VAL A 47 -10.32 37.16 0.49
C VAL A 47 -9.44 36.98 -0.75
N ASP A 48 -9.20 38.05 -1.50
CA ASP A 48 -8.40 38.07 -2.74
C ASP A 48 -6.88 38.10 -2.48
N GLY A 49 -6.46 38.12 -1.21
CA GLY A 49 -5.06 38.15 -0.83
C GLY A 49 -4.33 36.81 -0.97
N ASP A 50 -3.00 36.88 -0.99
CA ASP A 50 -2.08 35.74 -1.14
C ASP A 50 -1.95 34.83 0.12
N TRP A 51 -2.96 34.82 1.00
CA TRP A 51 -2.94 34.04 2.25
C TRP A 51 -3.02 32.53 2.03
N ARG A 52 -3.44 32.12 0.82
CA ARG A 52 -3.57 30.71 0.40
C ARG A 52 -2.31 30.10 -0.18
N ARG A 53 -1.22 30.87 -0.34
CA ARG A 53 -0.01 30.39 -1.01
C ARG A 53 0.48 29.09 -0.35
N ALA A 54 0.40 28.01 -1.13
CA ALA A 54 0.72 26.67 -0.66
C ALA A 54 2.18 26.59 -0.23
N THR A 55 2.43 26.02 0.95
CA THR A 55 3.77 25.54 1.29
C THR A 55 4.08 24.41 0.30
N ARG A 56 4.90 24.67 -0.73
CA ARG A 56 5.15 23.73 -1.86
C ARG A 56 5.50 22.31 -1.41
N ARG A 57 6.06 22.13 -0.20
CA ARG A 57 6.40 20.83 0.40
C ARG A 57 5.21 19.92 0.78
N GLY A 58 3.96 20.38 0.71
CA GLY A 58 2.79 19.59 1.11
C GLY A 58 1.98 18.97 -0.03
N ALA A 59 2.10 19.50 -1.25
CA ALA A 59 1.36 19.00 -2.42
C ALA A 59 2.02 17.73 -2.98
N ASP A 60 3.35 17.72 -3.07
CA ASP A 60 4.15 16.58 -3.52
C ASP A 60 3.91 15.35 -2.63
N ASN A 61 3.79 15.57 -1.31
CA ASN A 61 3.50 14.52 -0.35
C ASN A 61 2.10 13.92 -0.46
N ARG A 62 1.12 14.60 -1.07
CA ARG A 62 -0.24 14.03 -1.27
C ARG A 62 -0.31 13.13 -2.49
N ALA A 63 0.38 13.50 -3.58
CA ALA A 63 0.50 12.65 -4.76
C ALA A 63 1.28 11.37 -4.41
N ASP A 64 2.40 11.49 -3.68
CA ASP A 64 3.19 10.34 -3.24
C ASP A 64 2.44 9.40 -2.28
N ASN A 65 1.55 9.93 -1.44
CA ASN A 65 0.75 9.09 -0.53
C ASN A 65 -0.40 8.36 -1.23
N LEU A 66 -0.92 8.92 -2.33
CA LEU A 66 -1.97 8.29 -3.12
C LEU A 66 -1.41 7.13 -3.95
N VAL A 67 -0.22 7.30 -4.52
CA VAL A 67 0.50 6.24 -5.25
C VAL A 67 0.94 5.12 -4.31
N LYS A 68 1.37 5.43 -3.07
CA LYS A 68 1.71 4.41 -2.05
C LYS A 68 0.52 3.62 -1.51
N ARG A 69 -0.71 4.13 -1.60
CA ARG A 69 -1.92 3.41 -1.15
C ARG A 69 -2.45 2.41 -2.17
N SER A 70 -2.13 2.60 -3.45
CA SER A 70 -2.59 1.72 -4.54
C SER A 70 -1.58 0.63 -4.92
N ALA A 71 -0.38 0.64 -4.35
CA ALA A 71 0.54 -0.49 -4.45
C ALA A 71 0.19 -1.53 -3.39
N ASP A 72 -0.52 -2.58 -3.82
CA ASP A 72 -0.88 -3.75 -3.02
C ASP A 72 0.40 -4.50 -2.64
N LYS A 73 1.02 -4.09 -1.52
CA LYS A 73 2.06 -4.87 -0.86
C LYS A 73 1.37 -5.87 0.06
N PRO A 74 1.81 -7.15 0.09
CA PRO A 74 1.26 -8.11 1.03
C PRO A 74 1.44 -7.57 2.45
N LYS A 75 0.32 -7.37 3.15
CA LYS A 75 0.29 -7.04 4.57
C LYS A 75 0.79 -8.25 5.35
N VAL A 76 2.10 -8.33 5.56
CA VAL A 76 2.64 -9.13 6.66
C VAL A 76 2.22 -8.42 7.94
N SER A 77 1.07 -8.82 8.48
CA SER A 77 0.55 -8.36 9.75
C SER A 77 1.38 -8.96 10.89
N ALA A 78 2.59 -8.45 11.09
CA ALA A 78 3.23 -8.51 12.38
C ALA A 78 2.54 -7.48 13.28
N PRO A 79 1.99 -7.85 14.46
CA PRO A 79 1.39 -6.89 15.36
C PRO A 79 2.51 -6.07 16.01
N ALA A 80 2.96 -5.02 15.33
CA ALA A 80 3.77 -3.98 15.96
C ALA A 80 2.83 -3.19 16.89
N LYS A 81 2.62 -3.73 18.11
CA LYS A 81 2.25 -2.91 19.26
C LYS A 81 3.27 -1.79 19.31
N ARG A 82 2.89 -0.59 18.86
CA ARG A 82 3.65 0.64 19.14
C ARG A 82 3.70 0.75 20.66
N ARG A 83 4.78 0.23 21.26
CA ARG A 83 5.07 0.44 22.67
C ARG A 83 5.16 1.95 22.87
N LYS A 84 4.36 2.47 23.81
CA LYS A 84 4.48 3.85 24.25
C LYS A 84 5.87 3.99 24.86
N VAL A 85 6.77 4.64 24.14
CA VAL A 85 8.10 4.97 24.65
C VAL A 85 7.89 5.97 25.79
N SER A 86 8.45 5.68 26.96
CA SER A 86 8.37 6.54 28.13
C SER A 86 9.00 7.91 27.81
N ALA A 87 8.35 9.01 28.21
CA ALA A 87 8.91 10.35 28.06
C ALA A 87 10.25 10.46 28.82
N PRO A 88 11.23 11.26 28.36
CA PRO A 88 12.49 11.45 29.07
C PRO A 88 12.22 12.00 30.48
N ALA A 89 12.89 11.47 31.49
CA ALA A 89 12.78 11.99 32.85
C ALA A 89 13.41 13.40 32.90
N LYS A 90 12.92 14.27 33.80
CA LYS A 90 13.27 15.71 33.82
C LYS A 90 14.77 16.02 34.03
N ASP A 91 15.54 15.03 34.50
CA ASP A 91 16.97 15.17 34.83
C ASP A 91 17.87 14.20 34.02
N GLU A 92 17.33 13.57 32.97
CA GLU A 92 18.07 12.60 32.14
C GLU A 92 18.76 13.32 30.97
N THR A 93 20.05 13.01 30.74
CA THR A 93 20.77 13.59 29.61
C THR A 93 20.23 13.04 28.28
N PRO A 94 20.35 13.77 27.17
CA PRO A 94 19.91 13.28 25.86
C PRO A 94 20.56 11.96 25.44
N ALA A 95 21.79 11.70 25.92
CA ALA A 95 22.52 10.46 25.69
C ALA A 95 21.91 9.28 26.46
N GLU A 96 21.60 9.45 27.74
CA GLU A 96 20.98 8.41 28.58
C GLU A 96 19.56 8.08 28.11
N ALA A 97 18.79 9.09 27.71
CA ALA A 97 17.47 8.89 27.11
C ALA A 97 17.56 8.08 25.80
N ALA A 98 18.56 8.35 24.96
CA ALA A 98 18.78 7.59 23.72
C ALA A 98 19.14 6.13 24.00
N GLU A 99 20.02 5.87 24.97
CA GLU A 99 20.37 4.50 25.37
C GLU A 99 19.18 3.72 25.92
N ARG A 100 18.34 4.35 26.75
CA ARG A 100 17.12 3.72 27.29
C ARG A 100 16.16 3.32 26.18
N ILE A 101 15.90 4.23 25.24
CA ILE A 101 14.99 3.99 24.12
C ILE A 101 15.47 2.81 23.27
N VAL A 102 16.78 2.67 23.08
CA VAL A 102 17.35 1.62 22.23
C VAL A 102 17.40 0.27 22.95
N LYS A 103 17.72 0.25 24.25
CA LYS A 103 17.61 -0.96 25.08
C LYS A 103 16.16 -1.44 25.20
N GLU A 104 15.19 -0.53 25.39
CA GLU A 104 13.75 -0.86 25.40
C GLU A 104 13.25 -1.37 24.04
N ALA A 105 13.88 -0.93 22.95
CA ALA A 105 13.61 -1.38 21.58
C ALA A 105 14.31 -2.70 21.22
N GLY A 106 15.15 -3.25 22.10
CA GLY A 106 15.79 -4.56 21.94
C GLY A 106 16.93 -4.60 20.92
N GLY A 107 17.57 -3.47 20.64
CA GLY A 107 18.71 -3.40 19.73
C GLY A 107 20.01 -3.09 20.47
N ASP A 108 21.07 -3.83 20.18
CA ASP A 108 22.43 -3.39 20.51
C ASP A 108 22.80 -2.22 19.58
N LEU A 109 23.29 -1.11 20.15
CA LEU A 109 23.77 0.03 19.38
C LEU A 109 25.08 -0.35 18.68
N LEU A 110 25.01 -0.68 17.39
CA LEU A 110 26.20 -0.78 16.57
C LEU A 110 26.87 0.60 16.47
N PRO A 111 28.21 0.65 16.39
CA PRO A 111 28.91 1.90 16.10
C PRO A 111 28.46 2.44 14.73
N LEU A 112 28.43 3.77 14.58
CA LEU A 112 27.80 4.46 13.45
C LEU A 112 28.30 3.95 12.08
N ASN A 113 29.61 3.75 11.95
CA ASN A 113 30.22 3.22 10.74
C ASN A 113 29.67 1.82 10.39
N ALA A 114 29.62 0.91 11.36
CA ALA A 114 29.11 -0.44 11.16
C ALA A 114 27.62 -0.42 10.78
N ALA A 115 26.83 0.45 11.41
CA ALA A 115 25.41 0.61 11.08
C ALA A 115 25.18 1.12 9.65
N ILE A 116 25.99 2.09 9.19
CA ILE A 116 25.93 2.59 7.81
C ILE A 116 26.30 1.49 6.81
N CYS A 117 27.42 0.79 7.03
CA CYS A 117 27.84 -0.30 6.15
C CYS A 117 26.78 -1.41 6.06
N LEU A 118 26.19 -1.79 7.19
CA LEU A 118 25.12 -2.80 7.23
C LEU A 118 23.90 -2.36 6.42
N LYS A 119 23.46 -1.10 6.58
CA LYS A 119 22.37 -0.52 5.81
C LYS A 119 22.67 -0.54 4.31
N GLU A 120 23.88 -0.17 3.91
CA GLU A 120 24.30 -0.17 2.51
C GLU A 120 24.35 -1.58 1.92
N ASN A 121 24.86 -2.55 2.67
CA ASN A 121 24.88 -3.96 2.27
C ASN A 121 23.46 -4.50 2.04
N PHE A 122 22.54 -4.24 2.96
CA PHE A 122 21.15 -4.65 2.79
C PHE A 122 20.46 -3.92 1.63
N ALA A 123 20.75 -2.64 1.43
CA ALA A 123 20.23 -1.89 0.28
C ALA A 123 20.76 -2.45 -1.06
N ALA A 124 22.03 -2.85 -1.12
CA ALA A 124 22.60 -3.49 -2.30
C ALA A 124 21.93 -4.84 -2.59
N ARG A 125 21.74 -5.68 -1.57
CA ARG A 125 21.04 -6.97 -1.70
C ARG A 125 19.58 -6.82 -2.13
N LEU A 126 18.87 -5.81 -1.61
CA LEU A 126 17.50 -5.53 -2.01
C LEU A 126 17.44 -5.17 -3.51
N LYS A 127 18.33 -4.28 -3.97
CA LYS A 127 18.42 -3.92 -5.39
C LYS A 127 18.78 -5.12 -6.27
N GLN A 128 19.65 -6.00 -5.78
CA GLN A 128 19.98 -7.24 -6.49
C GLN A 128 18.74 -8.14 -6.61
N LEU A 129 17.98 -8.36 -5.53
CA LEU A 129 16.73 -9.13 -5.59
C LEU A 129 15.71 -8.49 -6.54
N GLU A 130 15.57 -7.17 -6.54
CA GLU A 130 14.70 -6.46 -7.48
C GLU A 130 15.16 -6.61 -8.94
N TYR A 131 16.48 -6.58 -9.17
CA TYR A 131 17.06 -6.87 -10.48
C TYR A 131 16.78 -8.31 -10.89
N ASP A 132 17.00 -9.28 -10.01
CA ASP A 132 16.79 -10.70 -10.28
C ASP A 132 15.32 -11.03 -10.54
N GLN A 133 14.39 -10.35 -9.84
CA GLN A 133 12.95 -10.43 -10.13
C GLN A 133 12.61 -9.86 -11.50
N LYS A 134 13.13 -8.67 -11.84
CA LYS A 134 12.90 -8.04 -13.15
C LYS A 134 13.55 -8.81 -14.31
N ALA A 135 14.69 -9.45 -14.04
CA ALA A 135 15.37 -10.33 -14.98
C ALA A 135 14.70 -11.71 -15.08
N GLY A 136 13.66 -11.99 -14.30
CA GLY A 136 12.92 -13.25 -14.32
C GLY A 136 13.65 -14.44 -13.68
N LYS A 137 14.76 -14.21 -12.96
CA LYS A 137 15.51 -15.27 -12.27
C LYS A 137 14.85 -15.72 -10.96
N VAL A 138 14.12 -14.82 -10.31
CA VAL A 138 13.49 -15.06 -9.02
C VAL A 138 12.02 -14.63 -9.08
N VAL A 139 11.13 -15.47 -8.58
CA VAL A 139 9.70 -15.17 -8.49
C VAL A 139 9.21 -15.49 -7.08
N ASP A 140 8.16 -14.80 -6.63
CA ASP A 140 7.51 -15.11 -5.36
C ASP A 140 6.89 -16.51 -5.40
N VAL A 141 7.36 -17.38 -4.51
CA VAL A 141 6.90 -18.76 -4.35
C VAL A 141 5.41 -18.80 -4.04
N ALA A 142 4.88 -17.83 -3.27
CA ALA A 142 3.46 -17.80 -2.93
C ALA A 142 2.58 -17.56 -4.17
N LEU A 143 3.05 -16.73 -5.10
CA LEU A 143 2.34 -16.45 -6.35
C LEU A 143 2.33 -17.67 -7.26
N ILE A 144 3.47 -18.35 -7.42
CA ILE A 144 3.56 -19.58 -8.20
C ILE A 144 2.71 -20.69 -7.59
N ALA A 145 2.79 -20.89 -6.27
CA ALA A 145 2.00 -21.90 -5.57
C ALA A 145 0.49 -21.66 -5.76
N LYS A 146 0.03 -20.40 -5.76
CA LYS A 146 -1.35 -20.05 -6.04
C LYS A 146 -1.74 -20.41 -7.49
N LYS A 147 -0.98 -19.94 -8.49
CA LYS A 147 -1.26 -20.23 -9.91
C LYS A 147 -1.29 -21.74 -10.18
N VAL A 148 -0.26 -22.44 -9.73
CA VAL A 148 -0.16 -23.91 -9.85
C VAL A 148 -1.33 -24.60 -9.14
N GLY A 149 -1.73 -24.12 -7.96
CA GLY A 149 -2.88 -24.63 -7.23
C GLY A 149 -4.21 -24.44 -7.97
N GLU A 150 -4.42 -23.29 -8.62
CA GLU A 150 -5.59 -23.00 -9.46
C GLU A 150 -5.65 -23.95 -10.67
N GLU A 151 -4.52 -24.20 -11.33
CA GLU A 151 -4.45 -25.14 -12.46
C GLU A 151 -4.73 -26.59 -12.03
N TYR A 152 -4.15 -27.05 -10.92
CA TYR A 152 -4.47 -28.38 -10.38
C TYR A 152 -5.94 -28.52 -9.96
N ALA A 153 -6.54 -27.47 -9.40
CA ALA A 153 -7.96 -27.49 -9.06
C ALA A 153 -8.84 -27.63 -10.30
N ARG A 154 -8.48 -26.97 -11.42
CA ARG A 154 -9.14 -27.13 -12.71
C ARG A 154 -9.07 -28.57 -13.22
N VAL A 155 -7.88 -29.16 -13.23
CA VAL A 155 -7.67 -30.57 -13.63
C VAL A 155 -8.49 -31.53 -12.77
N ARG A 156 -8.43 -31.37 -11.45
CA ARG A 156 -9.21 -32.20 -10.52
C ARG A 156 -10.70 -32.12 -10.84
N THR A 157 -11.22 -30.92 -11.07
CA THR A 157 -12.63 -30.70 -11.40
C THR A 157 -13.00 -31.44 -12.70
N ARG A 158 -12.14 -31.34 -13.72
CA ARG A 158 -12.38 -31.99 -15.01
C ARG A 158 -12.32 -33.51 -14.94
N LEU A 159 -11.31 -34.07 -14.27
CA LEU A 159 -11.20 -35.52 -14.07
C LEU A 159 -12.41 -36.09 -13.32
N LEU A 160 -12.92 -35.36 -12.32
CA LEU A 160 -14.11 -35.76 -11.57
C LEU A 160 -15.42 -35.62 -12.38
N ALA A 161 -15.44 -34.79 -13.43
CA ALA A 161 -16.59 -34.64 -14.32
C ALA A 161 -16.71 -35.78 -15.36
N ILE A 162 -15.57 -36.39 -15.76
CA ILE A 162 -15.52 -37.44 -16.80
C ILE A 162 -16.56 -38.56 -16.57
N PRO A 163 -16.70 -39.16 -15.38
CA PRO A 163 -17.65 -40.25 -15.20
C PRO A 163 -19.09 -39.82 -15.47
N ALA A 164 -19.49 -38.63 -15.03
CA ALA A 164 -20.84 -38.13 -15.21
C ALA A 164 -21.14 -37.78 -16.69
N GLU A 165 -20.18 -37.15 -17.38
CA GLU A 165 -20.34 -36.77 -18.78
C GLU A 165 -20.30 -37.98 -19.73
N GLN A 166 -19.44 -38.96 -19.44
CA GLN A 166 -19.18 -40.05 -20.35
C GLN A 166 -20.00 -41.31 -20.02
N ALA A 167 -20.66 -41.39 -18.86
CA ALA A 167 -21.50 -42.53 -18.47
C ALA A 167 -22.45 -43.03 -19.57
N PRO A 168 -23.20 -42.17 -20.30
CA PRO A 168 -24.09 -42.61 -21.38
C PRO A 168 -23.34 -43.23 -22.57
N THR A 169 -22.17 -42.67 -22.92
CA THR A 169 -21.33 -43.18 -24.01
C THR A 169 -20.62 -44.48 -23.60
N LEU A 170 -20.16 -44.56 -22.35
CA LEU A 170 -19.49 -45.72 -21.79
C LEU A 170 -20.40 -46.95 -21.73
N HIS A 171 -21.70 -46.74 -21.43
CA HIS A 171 -22.70 -47.80 -21.44
C HIS A 171 -22.88 -48.49 -22.80
N ARG A 172 -22.49 -47.82 -23.90
CA ARG A 172 -22.67 -48.33 -25.27
C ARG A 172 -21.55 -49.27 -25.72
N PHE A 173 -20.37 -49.22 -25.08
CA PHE A 173 -19.25 -50.09 -25.47
C PHE A 173 -19.52 -51.53 -25.06
N LYS A 174 -19.21 -52.46 -25.97
CA LYS A 174 -19.49 -53.90 -25.79
C LYS A 174 -18.28 -54.67 -25.25
N THR A 175 -17.08 -54.09 -25.36
CA THR A 175 -15.83 -54.72 -24.94
C THR A 175 -15.15 -53.86 -23.87
N VAL A 176 -14.48 -54.53 -22.92
CA VAL A 176 -13.75 -53.87 -21.84
C VAL A 176 -12.57 -53.07 -22.39
N THR A 177 -11.92 -53.58 -23.44
CA THR A 177 -10.76 -52.93 -24.08
C THR A 177 -11.13 -51.60 -24.72
N GLU A 178 -12.21 -51.53 -25.51
CA GLU A 178 -12.67 -50.26 -26.12
C GLU A 178 -13.02 -49.21 -25.05
N LEU A 179 -13.64 -49.65 -23.96
CA LEU A 179 -13.98 -48.79 -22.83
C LEU A 179 -12.72 -48.25 -22.14
N GLN A 180 -11.74 -49.12 -21.89
CA GLN A 180 -10.48 -48.75 -21.27
C GLN A 180 -9.69 -47.78 -22.15
N ASP A 181 -9.58 -48.05 -23.45
CA ASP A 181 -8.91 -47.17 -24.41
C ASP A 181 -9.61 -45.81 -24.48
N ARG A 182 -10.94 -45.79 -24.44
CA ARG A 182 -11.70 -44.54 -24.47
C ARG A 182 -11.48 -43.70 -23.21
N LEU A 183 -11.54 -44.31 -22.04
CA LEU A 183 -11.30 -43.64 -20.76
C LEU A 183 -9.87 -43.12 -20.67
N LEU A 184 -8.89 -43.93 -21.08
CA LEU A 184 -7.48 -43.55 -21.05
C LEU A 184 -7.21 -42.35 -21.96
N ASN A 185 -7.77 -42.34 -23.17
CA ASN A 185 -7.69 -41.19 -24.08
C ASN A 185 -8.35 -39.92 -23.51
N LEU A 186 -9.47 -40.04 -22.79
CA LEU A 186 -10.13 -38.90 -22.16
C LEU A 186 -9.31 -38.32 -21.00
N ILE A 187 -8.70 -39.17 -20.18
CA ILE A 187 -7.81 -38.76 -19.10
C ILE A 187 -6.57 -38.07 -19.67
N ILE A 188 -5.96 -38.65 -20.72
CA ILE A 188 -4.81 -38.03 -21.40
C ILE A 188 -5.19 -36.65 -21.93
N ARG A 189 -6.31 -36.50 -22.63
CA ARG A 189 -6.76 -35.17 -23.12
C ARG A 189 -6.96 -34.17 -21.98
N ALA A 190 -7.57 -34.59 -20.87
CA ALA A 190 -7.77 -33.73 -19.71
C ALA A 190 -6.45 -33.30 -19.05
N LEU A 191 -5.39 -34.13 -19.15
CA LEU A 191 -4.05 -33.81 -18.69
C LEU A 191 -3.25 -33.00 -19.72
N GLU A 192 -3.44 -33.22 -21.02
CA GLU A 192 -2.81 -32.45 -22.10
C GLU A 192 -3.26 -30.99 -22.10
N GLU A 193 -4.52 -30.71 -21.72
CA GLU A 193 -5.01 -29.35 -21.51
C GLU A 193 -4.15 -28.57 -20.49
N LEU A 194 -3.58 -29.23 -19.47
CA LEU A 194 -2.66 -28.61 -18.51
C LEU A 194 -1.32 -28.24 -19.14
N THR A 195 -0.82 -29.08 -20.06
CA THR A 195 0.46 -28.84 -20.75
C THR A 195 0.33 -27.77 -21.84
N ALA A 196 -0.81 -27.72 -22.54
CA ALA A 196 -1.06 -26.73 -23.59
C ALA A 196 -1.21 -25.30 -23.03
N ASP A 197 -1.84 -25.15 -21.87
CA ASP A 197 -1.91 -23.86 -21.15
C ASP A 197 -0.52 -23.39 -20.66
N GLY A 198 0.42 -24.34 -20.44
CA GLY A 198 1.82 -24.05 -20.11
C GLY A 198 2.64 -23.53 -21.30
N ASP A 199 2.45 -24.11 -22.49
CA ASP A 199 3.18 -23.72 -23.72
C ASP A 199 2.69 -22.38 -24.28
N ALA A 200 1.39 -22.10 -24.21
CA ALA A 200 0.79 -20.85 -24.72
C ALA A 200 1.26 -19.59 -23.95
N ALA A 201 1.87 -19.75 -22.78
CA ALA A 201 2.40 -18.67 -21.95
C ALA A 201 3.90 -18.41 -22.12
N SER A 202 4.55 -19.08 -23.09
CA SER A 202 5.99 -18.95 -23.42
C SER A 202 6.27 -17.87 -24.47
#